data_AF-A0A8J8MDT6-F1
#
_entry.id   AF-A0A8J8MDT6-F1
#
_cell.length_a   1.000
_cell.length_b   1.000
_cell.length_c   1.000
_cell.angle_alpha   90.00
_cell.angle_beta   90.00
_cell.angle_gamma   90.00
#
_symmetry.space_group_name_H-M   'P 1'
#
loop_
_entity.id
_entity.type
_entity.pdbx_description
1 polymer ?
#
loop_
_entity_poly.entity_id
_entity_poly.type
_entity_poly.pdbx_seq_one_letter_code
_entity_poly.pdbx_strand_id
1 'polypeptide(L)'
;MADKISEFKVVGKINTTISGKMLYMLLNELADKNGVVNISHRKLSEILGISKSAVSRNLRRLEENGQIYIRSRYTSDGGRLANEYIVR
;
A
#
# COMPACT_ATOMS: atom_id res chain seq x y z
N MET A 1 7.81 -6.10 19.07
CA MET A 1 6.55 -5.40 18.80
C MET A 1 6.93 -3.94 18.63
N ALA A 2 7.03 -3.45 17.38
CA ALA A 2 7.24 -2.02 17.17
C ALA A 2 6.14 -1.27 17.93
N ASP A 3 6.48 -0.16 18.59
CA ASP A 3 5.53 0.61 19.37
C ASP A 3 4.38 1.07 18.45
N LYS A 4 3.23 0.40 18.54
CA LYS A 4 2.04 0.70 17.72
C LYS A 4 1.62 2.17 17.86
N ILE A 5 1.92 2.81 18.99
CA ILE A 5 1.65 4.23 19.20
C ILE A 5 2.47 5.09 18.23
N SER A 6 3.72 4.72 17.97
CA SER A 6 4.59 5.40 17.02
C SER A 6 4.07 5.25 15.58
N GLU A 7 3.60 4.07 15.19
CA GLU A 7 2.94 3.84 13.90
C GLU A 7 1.70 4.72 13.75
N PHE A 8 0.81 4.75 14.75
CA PHE A 8 -0.39 5.60 14.72
C PHE A 8 -0.05 7.09 14.65
N LYS A 9 1.03 7.55 15.29
CA LYS A 9 1.51 8.94 15.18
C LYS A 9 1.95 9.29 13.77
N VAL A 10 2.62 8.38 13.06
CA VAL A 10 3.03 8.57 11.66
C VAL A 10 1.80 8.60 10.77
N VAL A 11 0.95 7.57 10.84
CA VAL A 11 -0.26 7.41 10.03
C VAL A 11 -1.25 8.56 10.26
N GLY A 12 -1.32 9.06 11.50
CA GLY A 12 -2.14 10.20 11.88
C GLY A 12 -1.85 11.45 11.05
N LYS A 13 -0.58 11.68 10.68
CA LYS A 13 -0.11 12.84 9.90
C LYS A 13 -0.28 12.69 8.39
N ILE A 14 -0.57 11.50 7.88
CA ILE A 14 -0.78 11.28 6.45
C ILE A 14 -2.11 11.92 6.02
N ASN A 15 -2.05 12.81 5.03
CA ASN A 15 -3.22 13.48 4.48
C ASN A 15 -3.98 12.57 3.49
N THR A 16 -4.72 11.61 4.02
CA THR A 16 -5.52 10.65 3.23
C THR A 16 -6.79 10.24 3.97
N THR A 17 -7.62 9.43 3.33
CA THR A 17 -8.85 8.87 3.93
C THR A 17 -8.52 7.86 5.03
N ILE A 18 -9.49 7.54 5.89
CA ILE A 18 -9.32 6.47 6.89
C ILE A 18 -8.94 5.14 6.23
N SER A 19 -9.57 4.80 5.09
CA SER A 19 -9.22 3.60 4.33
C SER A 19 -7.83 3.68 3.69
N GLY A 20 -7.36 4.87 3.31
CA GLY A 20 -5.99 5.08 2.87
C GLY A 20 -4.97 4.89 3.99
N LYS A 21 -5.28 5.33 5.21
CA LYS A 21 -4.47 5.10 6.41
C LYS A 21 -4.36 3.61 6.74
N MET A 22 -5.49 2.89 6.74
CA MET A 22 -5.49 1.43 6.94
C MET A 22 -4.71 0.70 5.84
N LEU A 23 -4.82 1.16 4.59
CA LEU A 23 -4.06 0.59 3.49
C LEU A 23 -2.55 0.80 3.66
N TYR A 24 -2.11 1.99 4.07
CA TYR A 24 -0.70 2.26 4.33
C TYR A 24 -0.16 1.42 5.50
N MET A 25 -0.92 1.26 6.58
CA MET A 25 -0.55 0.36 7.69
C MET A 25 -0.42 -1.10 7.22
N LEU A 26 -1.38 -1.58 6.41
CA LEU A 26 -1.31 -2.93 5.86
C LEU A 26 -0.06 -3.12 4.97
N LEU A 27 0.28 -2.13 4.14
CA LEU A 27 1.49 -2.18 3.33
C LEU A 27 2.75 -2.21 4.20
N ASN A 28 2.83 -1.43 5.29
CA ASN A 28 3.94 -1.49 6.24
C ASN A 28 4.08 -2.86 6.90
N GLU A 29 2.98 -3.46 7.32
CA GLU A 29 2.99 -4.79 7.97
C GLU A 29 3.42 -5.90 7.00
N LEU A 30 3.08 -5.77 5.71
CA LEU A 30 3.42 -6.76 4.68
C LEU A 30 4.79 -6.52 4.03
N ALA A 31 5.42 -5.37 4.30
CA ALA A 31 6.68 -5.00 3.66
C ALA A 31 7.82 -5.91 4.11
N ASP A 32 8.67 -6.28 3.16
CA ASP A 32 9.91 -6.98 3.48
C ASP A 32 10.95 -6.02 4.11
N LYS A 33 12.15 -6.55 4.38
CA LYS A 33 13.27 -5.77 4.93
C LYS A 33 13.71 -4.55 4.09
N ASN A 34 13.30 -4.49 2.82
CA ASN A 34 13.59 -3.39 1.89
C ASN A 34 12.39 -2.44 1.73
N GLY A 35 11.30 -2.63 2.49
CA GLY A 35 10.08 -1.83 2.35
C GLY A 35 9.21 -2.25 1.16
N VAL A 36 9.47 -3.41 0.55
CA VAL A 36 8.82 -3.83 -0.69
C VAL A 36 7.64 -4.76 -0.42
N VAL A 37 6.51 -4.48 -1.08
CA VAL A 37 5.28 -5.28 -1.04
C VAL A 37 4.87 -5.67 -2.44
N ASN A 38 4.59 -6.96 -2.64
CA ASN A 38 4.13 -7.51 -3.91
C ASN A 38 2.75 -8.14 -3.75
N ILE A 39 1.69 -7.37 -4.00
CA ILE A 39 0.31 -7.79 -3.72
C ILE A 39 -0.69 -7.25 -4.76
N SER A 40 -1.69 -8.06 -5.12
CA SER A 40 -2.70 -7.64 -6.07
C SER A 40 -3.74 -6.70 -5.43
N HIS A 41 -4.34 -5.82 -6.24
CA HIS A 41 -5.46 -4.98 -5.78
C HIS A 41 -6.64 -5.81 -5.27
N ARG A 42 -6.84 -7.02 -5.83
CA ARG A 42 -7.87 -7.96 -5.36
C ARG A 42 -7.62 -8.38 -3.92
N LYS A 43 -6.39 -8.78 -3.60
CA LYS A 43 -6.06 -9.25 -2.25
C LYS A 43 -6.14 -8.10 -1.22
N LEU A 44 -5.68 -6.90 -1.59
CA LEU A 44 -5.84 -5.70 -0.76
C LEU A 44 -7.33 -5.38 -0.48
N SER A 45 -8.17 -5.50 -1.52
CA SER A 45 -9.62 -5.30 -1.42
C SER A 45 -10.27 -6.32 -0.47
N GLU A 46 -9.90 -7.60 -0.58
CA GLU A 46 -10.38 -8.68 0.29
C GLU A 46 -9.96 -8.48 1.76
N ILE A 47 -8.71 -8.10 2.01
CA ILE A 47 -8.20 -7.90 3.38
C ILE A 47 -8.88 -6.71 4.05
N LEU A 48 -9.06 -5.60 3.34
CA LEU A 48 -9.57 -4.35 3.92
C LEU A 48 -11.10 -4.21 3.84
N GLY A 49 -11.79 -5.12 3.15
CA GLY A 49 -13.24 -5.04 2.97
C GLY A 49 -13.70 -3.81 2.17
N ILE A 50 -12.85 -3.27 1.28
CA ILE A 50 -13.17 -2.12 0.43
C ILE A 50 -13.08 -2.50 -1.05
N SER A 51 -13.74 -1.76 -1.94
CA SER A 51 -13.72 -2.07 -3.38
C SER A 51 -12.32 -1.92 -4.00
N LYS A 52 -12.04 -2.67 -5.07
CA LYS A 52 -10.80 -2.52 -5.86
C LYS A 52 -10.60 -1.07 -6.36
N SER A 53 -11.67 -0.36 -6.68
CA SER A 53 -11.63 1.05 -7.07
C SER A 53 -11.23 1.96 -5.90
N ALA A 54 -11.68 1.66 -4.68
CA ALA A 54 -11.24 2.37 -3.48
C ALA A 54 -9.75 2.10 -3.18
N VAL A 55 -9.30 0.84 -3.31
CA VAL A 55 -7.87 0.49 -3.23
C VAL A 55 -7.06 1.32 -4.23
N SER A 56 -7.44 1.31 -5.51
CA SER A 56 -6.74 2.04 -6.58
C SER A 56 -6.62 3.54 -6.27
N ARG A 57 -7.73 4.19 -5.89
CA ARG A 57 -7.73 5.62 -5.54
C ARG A 57 -6.84 5.93 -4.32
N ASN A 58 -6.87 5.07 -3.30
CA ASN A 58 -6.06 5.29 -2.11
C ASN A 58 -4.57 5.03 -2.36
N LEU A 59 -4.20 4.01 -3.14
CA LEU A 59 -2.81 3.77 -3.58
C LEU A 59 -2.28 4.99 -4.32
N ARG A 60 -3.04 5.49 -5.30
CA ARG A 60 -2.67 6.68 -6.06
C ARG A 60 -2.50 7.91 -5.16
N ARG A 61 -3.41 8.14 -4.22
CA ARG A 61 -3.29 9.25 -3.26
C ARG A 61 -2.05 9.12 -2.37
N LEU A 62 -1.72 7.90 -1.92
CA LEU A 62 -0.51 7.65 -1.13
C LEU A 62 0.77 7.86 -1.94
N GLU A 63 0.75 7.53 -3.23
CA GLU A 63 1.87 7.79 -4.14
C GLU A 63 2.03 9.28 -4.42
N GLU A 64 0.95 9.98 -4.77
CA GLU A 64 0.95 11.43 -5.04
C GLU A 64 1.42 12.25 -3.82
N ASN A 65 1.12 11.77 -2.61
CA ASN A 65 1.56 12.38 -1.36
C ASN A 65 2.92 11.86 -0.85
N GLY A 66 3.59 10.99 -1.62
CA GLY A 66 4.97 10.54 -1.38
C GLY A 66 5.16 9.47 -0.29
N GLN A 67 4.09 8.84 0.20
CA GLN A 67 4.20 7.76 1.21
C GLN A 67 4.60 6.42 0.61
N ILE A 68 4.27 6.17 -0.65
CA ILE A 68 4.66 4.95 -1.36
C ILE A 68 5.15 5.28 -2.77
N TYR A 69 5.82 4.33 -3.40
CA TYR A 69 6.07 4.32 -4.84
C TYR A 69 5.46 3.08 -5.48
N ILE A 70 4.80 3.23 -6.62
CA ILE A 70 4.14 2.12 -7.33
C ILE A 70 4.92 1.77 -8.59
N ARG A 71 5.37 0.53 -8.69
CA ARG A 71 6.04 0.00 -9.88
C ARG A 71 5.20 -1.09 -10.53
N SER A 72 4.83 -0.88 -11.79
CA SER A 72 4.24 -1.95 -12.60
C SER A 72 5.28 -3.01 -12.91
N ARG A 73 4.89 -4.28 -12.86
CA ARG A 73 5.75 -5.41 -13.14
C ARG A 73 5.18 -6.27 -14.25
N TYR A 74 6.07 -6.84 -15.03
CA TYR A 74 5.74 -7.66 -16.19
C TYR A 74 6.62 -8.91 -16.19
N THR A 75 6.08 -10.01 -16.70
CA THR A 75 6.85 -11.21 -17.04
C THR A 75 7.70 -10.97 -18.29
N SER A 76 8.65 -11.87 -18.57
CA SER A 76 9.54 -11.75 -19.75
C SER A 76 8.81 -11.81 -21.09
N ASP A 77 7.64 -12.45 -21.13
CA ASP A 77 6.71 -12.52 -22.27
C ASP A 77 5.69 -11.36 -22.30
N GLY A 78 5.81 -10.36 -21.42
CA GLY A 78 4.98 -9.16 -21.40
C GLY A 78 3.66 -9.28 -20.63
N GLY A 79 3.40 -10.41 -19.98
CA GLY A 79 2.27 -10.60 -19.08
C GLY A 79 2.33 -9.68 -17.86
N ARG A 80 1.19 -9.19 -17.37
CA ARG A 80 1.14 -8.26 -16.24
C ARG A 80 1.18 -8.99 -14.90
N LEU A 81 2.14 -8.66 -14.07
CA LEU A 81 2.26 -9.14 -12.69
C LEU A 81 1.56 -8.20 -11.71
N ALA A 82 1.42 -8.65 -10.46
CA ALA A 82 1.03 -7.76 -9.37
C ALA A 82 2.04 -6.62 -9.26
N ASN A 83 1.52 -5.40 -9.10
CA ASN A 83 2.33 -4.22 -8.83
C ASN A 83 3.20 -4.44 -7.60
N GLU A 84 4.34 -3.78 -7.62
CA GLU A 84 5.26 -3.63 -6.51
C GLU A 84 5.00 -2.27 -5.85
N TYR A 85 4.89 -2.26 -4.53
CA TYR A 85 4.76 -1.04 -3.72
C TYR A 85 5.98 -0.93 -2.82
N ILE A 86 6.60 0.24 -2.81
CA ILE A 86 7.75 0.54 -1.94
C ILE A 86 7.30 1.56 -0.91
N VAL A 87 7.29 1.17 0.36
CA VAL A 87 6.85 2.01 1.47
C VAL A 87 8.00 2.92 1.93
N ARG A 88 7.68 4.19 2.24
CA ARG A 88 8.62 5.20 2.74
C ARG A 88 8.29 5.64 4.16
#